data_AF-A0A1H6VTK2-F1
#
_entry.id   AF-A0A1H6VTK2-F1
#
_cell.length_a   1.000
_cell.length_b   1.000
_cell.length_c   1.000
_cell.angle_alpha   90.00
_cell.angle_beta   90.00
_cell.angle_gamma   90.00
#
_symmetry.space_group_name_H-M   'P 1'
#
loop_
_entity.id
_entity.type
_entity.pdbx_description
1 polymer ?
#
loop_
_entity_poly.entity_id
_entity_poly.type
_entity_poly.pdbx_seq_one_letter_code
_entity_poly.pdbx_strand_id
1 'polypeptide(L)' 'MGFADNRIAVRFAYEWHDDSGNWLRSYGNENWEFDESGLMRRRLACINDAPIRAAERKFHWTQGRRPDDHPGLSAFGL' A
#
# COMPACT_ATOMS: atom_id res chain seq x y z
N MET A 1 2.47 -7.00 -9.96
CA MET A 1 1.09 -6.56 -10.26
C MET A 1 0.60 -7.41 -11.42
N GLY A 2 -0.65 -7.81 -11.42
CA GLY A 2 -1.26 -8.58 -12.50
C GLY A 2 -2.61 -7.97 -12.90
N PHE A 3 -2.99 -8.17 -14.16
CA PHE A 3 -4.23 -7.67 -14.74
C PHE A 3 -4.89 -8.80 -15.53
N ALA A 4 -6.21 -8.91 -15.45
CA ALA A 4 -7.01 -9.80 -16.28
C ALA A 4 -8.40 -9.17 -16.46
N ASP A 5 -8.75 -8.82 -17.71
CA ASP A 5 -10.00 -8.13 -18.06
C ASP A 5 -10.27 -6.89 -17.17
N ASN A 6 -11.38 -6.91 -16.42
CA ASN A 6 -11.77 -5.85 -15.50
C ASN A 6 -11.21 -6.03 -14.08
N ARG A 7 -10.16 -6.85 -13.89
CA ARG A 7 -9.56 -7.15 -12.58
C ARG A 7 -8.11 -6.71 -12.48
N ILE A 8 -7.75 -6.18 -11.31
CA ILE A 8 -6.40 -5.73 -10.97
C ILE A 8 -5.95 -6.38 -9.67
N ALA A 9 -4.75 -6.97 -9.66
CA ALA A 9 -4.09 -7.49 -8.47
C ALA A 9 -2.91 -6.59 -8.07
N VAL A 10 -3.07 -5.88 -6.95
CA VAL A 10 -2.16 -4.86 -6.42
C VAL A 10 -1.41 -5.38 -5.20
N ARG A 11 -0.15 -4.94 -5.08
CA ARG A 11 0.65 -5.03 -3.86
C ARG A 11 0.88 -3.61 -3.36
N PHE A 12 0.82 -3.41 -2.05
CA PHE A 12 1.07 -2.12 -1.43
C PHE A 12 1.69 -2.29 -0.04
N ALA A 13 2.25 -1.19 0.47
CA ALA A 13 2.63 -1.08 1.87
C ALA A 13 2.36 0.34 2.36
N TYR A 14 2.04 0.50 3.63
CA TYR A 14 1.91 1.79 4.30
C TYR A 14 2.55 1.77 5.68
N GLU A 15 2.99 2.94 6.15
CA GLU A 15 3.60 3.13 7.46
C GLU A 15 2.72 4.04 8.30
N TRP A 16 2.55 3.69 9.56
CA TRP A 16 1.73 4.44 10.50
C TRP A 16 2.22 4.17 11.92
N HIS A 17 1.75 4.95 12.88
CA HIS A 17 1.92 4.65 14.29
C HIS A 17 0.58 4.76 15.00
N ASP A 18 0.43 3.99 16.07
CA ASP A 18 -0.72 4.11 16.96
C ASP A 18 -0.59 5.34 17.88
N ASP A 19 -1.60 5.56 18.72
CA ASP A 19 -1.63 6.65 19.72
C ASP A 19 -0.57 6.48 20.83
N SER A 20 0.02 5.30 20.95
CA SER A 20 1.07 4.96 21.90
C SER A 20 2.47 5.14 21.29
N GLY A 21 2.57 5.54 20.03
CA GLY A 21 3.82 5.79 19.31
C GLY A 21 4.50 4.54 18.76
N ASN A 22 3.83 3.37 18.78
CA ASN A 22 4.36 2.16 18.16
C ASN A 22 4.24 2.29 16.64
N TRP A 23 5.36 2.16 15.93
CA TRP A 23 5.37 2.21 14.47
C TRP A 23 5.12 0.84 13.87
N LEU A 24 4.34 0.81 12.80
CA LEU A 24 4.06 -0.39 12.02
C LEU A 24 4.30 -0.11 10.53
N ARG A 25 4.76 -1.13 9.82
CA ARG A 25 4.63 -1.22 8.37
C ARG A 25 3.65 -2.33 8.04
N SER A 26 2.56 -1.94 7.39
CA SER A 26 1.54 -2.86 6.92
C SER A 26 1.83 -3.25 5.49
N TYR A 27 1.79 -4.55 5.19
CA TYR A 27 1.96 -5.10 3.86
C TYR A 27 0.65 -5.67 3.37
N GLY A 28 0.24 -5.29 2.17
CA GLY A 28 -1.08 -5.65 1.68
C GLY A 28 -1.11 -6.14 0.25
N ASN A 29 -2.07 -7.03 0.01
CA ASN A 29 -2.48 -7.48 -1.30
C ASN A 29 -3.95 -7.12 -1.48
N GLU A 30 -4.23 -6.45 -2.59
CA GLU A 30 -5.58 -6.03 -2.94
C GLU A 30 -5.96 -6.57 -4.32
N ASN A 31 -7.17 -7.10 -4.42
CA ASN A 31 -7.77 -7.52 -5.68
C ASN A 31 -9.01 -6.69 -5.94
N TRP A 32 -8.99 -5.98 -7.06
CA TRP A 32 -10.03 -5.07 -7.49
C TRP A 32 -10.73 -5.64 -8.71
N GLU A 33 -12.05 -5.46 -8.77
CA GLU A 33 -12.87 -5.72 -9.95
C GLU A 33 -13.66 -4.45 -10.26
N PHE A 34 -13.67 -4.03 -11.52
CA PHE A 34 -14.29 -2.80 -11.99
C PHE A 34 -15.55 -3.08 -12.82
N ASP A 35 -16.52 -2.17 -12.80
CA ASP A 35 -17.65 -2.18 -13.73
C ASP A 35 -17.33 -1.42 -15.03
N GLU A 36 -18.29 -1.37 -15.96
CA GLU A 36 -18.15 -0.73 -17.26
C GLU A 36 -17.96 0.80 -17.18
N SER A 37 -18.35 1.41 -16.07
CA SER A 37 -18.15 2.86 -15.82
C SER A 37 -16.78 3.16 -15.20
N GLY A 38 -15.97 2.13 -14.92
CA GLY A 38 -14.67 2.25 -14.29
C GLY A 38 -14.72 2.38 -12.77
N LEU A 39 -15.88 2.16 -12.14
CA LEU A 39 -16.02 2.15 -10.69
C LEU A 39 -15.68 0.77 -10.13
N MET A 40 -15.05 0.75 -8.96
CA MET A 40 -14.71 -0.50 -8.29
C MET A 40 -15.98 -1.15 -7.72
N ARG A 41 -16.39 -2.30 -8.30
CA ARG A 41 -17.55 -3.08 -7.83
C ARG A 41 -17.19 -4.11 -6.77
N ARG A 42 -15.92 -4.56 -6.71
CA ARG A 42 -15.44 -5.49 -5.67
C ARG A 42 -14.03 -5.14 -5.24
N ARG A 43 -13.81 -5.14 -3.92
CA ARG A 43 -12.50 -4.98 -3.29
C ARG A 43 -12.27 -6.09 -2.28
N LEU A 44 -11.24 -6.89 -2.49
CA LEU A 44 -10.75 -7.87 -1.52
C LEU A 44 -9.35 -7.45 -1.08
N ALA A 45 -9.16 -7.28 0.23
CA ALA A 45 -7.90 -6.82 0.79
C ALA A 45 -7.45 -7.77 1.92
N CYS A 46 -6.22 -8.25 1.84
CA CYS A 46 -5.52 -8.90 2.94
C CYS A 46 -4.32 -8.04 3.32
N ILE A 47 -4.17 -7.76 4.61
CA ILE A 47 -3.14 -6.86 5.13
C ILE A 47 -2.55 -7.49 6.39
N ASN A 48 -1.23 -7.46 6.49
CA ASN A 48 -0.49 -7.94 7.65
C ASN A 48 0.38 -6.81 8.20
N ASP A 49 0.25 -6.56 9.50
CA ASP A 49 1.00 -5.52 10.20
C ASP A 49 2.30 -6.09 10.78
N ALA A 50 3.41 -5.41 10.51
CA ALA A 50 4.70 -5.73 11.09
C ALA A 50 5.18 -4.54 11.96
N PRO A 51 5.48 -4.76 13.25
CA PRO A 51 6.11 -3.74 14.07
C PRO A 51 7.46 -3.31 13.50
N ILE A 52 7.74 -2.02 13.53
CA ILE A 52 9.03 -1.43 13.14
C ILE A 52 9.45 -0.36 14.15
N ARG A 53 10.74 -0.01 14.19
CA ARG A 53 11.23 1.18 14.88
C ARG A 53 10.97 2.42 14.02
N ALA A 54 10.83 3.59 14.65
CA ALA A 54 10.69 4.86 13.93
C ALA A 54 11.84 5.12 12.93
N ALA A 55 13.06 4.69 13.26
CA ALA A 55 14.24 4.81 12.40
C ALA A 55 14.22 3.85 11.18
N GLU A 56 13.38 2.82 11.19
CA GLU A 56 13.27 1.83 10.11
C GLU A 56 12.25 2.24 9.04
N ARG A 57 11.59 3.39 9.22
CA ARG A 57 10.67 3.99 8.24
C ARG A 57 11.36 4.22 6.90
N LYS A 58 10.64 3.94 5.82
CA LYS A 58 11.08 4.14 4.43
C LYS A 58 10.26 5.21 3.72
N PHE A 59 9.10 5.59 4.25
CA PHE A 59 8.18 6.51 3.60
C PHE A 59 8.27 7.90 4.24
N HIS A 60 9.05 8.77 3.58
CA HIS A 60 9.37 10.11 4.06
C HIS A 60 8.96 11.16 3.03
N TRP A 61 7.76 11.69 3.18
CA TRP A 61 7.29 12.87 2.46
C TRP A 61 6.19 13.56 3.28
N THR A 62 5.87 14.81 2.92
CA THR A 62 4.74 15.53 3.54
C THR A 62 3.44 14.79 3.29
N GLN A 63 2.60 14.62 4.32
CA GLN A 63 1.35 13.87 4.21
C GLN A 63 0.51 14.32 3.01
N GLY A 64 0.14 13.36 2.16
CA GLY A 64 -0.53 13.62 0.88
C GLY A 64 0.01 12.75 -0.25
N ARG A 65 -0.07 13.27 -1.48
CA ARG A 65 0.41 12.59 -2.68
C ARG A 65 1.91 12.31 -2.56
N ARG A 66 2.29 11.04 -2.76
CA ARG A 66 3.69 10.62 -2.89
C ARG A 66 4.36 11.41 -4.04
N PRO A 67 5.54 12.03 -3.83
CA PRO A 67 6.29 12.68 -4.89
C PRO A 67 6.60 11.74 -6.07
N ASP A 68 6.69 12.29 -7.28
CA ASP A 68 6.87 11.49 -8.51
C ASP A 68 8.25 10.84 -8.60
N ASP A 69 9.26 11.46 -7.99
CA ASP A 69 10.64 11.00 -7.90
C ASP A 69 10.90 10.05 -6.73
N HIS A 70 9.95 9.92 -5.80
CA HIS A 70 10.09 8.98 -4.69
C HIS A 70 10.07 7.54 -5.22
N PRO A 71 10.95 6.64 -4.73
CA PRO A 71 10.95 5.25 -5.17
C PRO A 71 9.60 4.55 -4.94
N GLY A 72 9.27 3.62 -5.84
CA GLY A 72 8.11 2.74 -5.72
C GLY A 72 8.40 1.49 -4.87
N LEU A 73 7.37 0.67 -4.62
CA LEU A 73 7.46 -0.49 -3.71
C LEU A 73 8.62 -1.45 -4.05
N SER A 74 8.79 -1.80 -5.32
CA SER A 74 9.82 -2.74 -5.76
C SER A 74 11.25 -2.24 -5.52
N ALA A 75 11.47 -0.92 -5.53
CA ALA A 75 12.79 -0.33 -5.28
C ALA A 75 13.22 -0.48 -3.81
N PHE A 76 12.27 -0.71 -2.90
CA PHE A 76 12.55 -0.93 -1.48
C PHE A 76 12.79 -2.40 -1.11
N GLY A 77 12.70 -3.32 -2.08
CA GLY A 77 12.77 -4.76 -1.84
C GLY A 77 11.63 -5.29 -0.98
N LEU A 78 10.48 -4.58 -1.00
CA LEU A 78 9.28 -4.90 -0.22
C LEU A 78 8.26 -5.69 -1.05
#